data_AF-A0A838T8K2-F1
#
_entry.id   AF-A0A838T8K2-F1
#
_cell.length_a   1.000
_cell.length_b   1.000
_cell.length_c   1.000
_cell.angle_alpha   90.00
_cell.angle_beta   90.00
_cell.angle_gamma   90.00
#
_symmetry.space_group_name_H-M   'P 1'
#
loop_
_entity.id
_entity.type
_entity.pdbx_description
1 polymer ?
#
loop_
_entity_poly.entity_id
_entity_poly.type
_entity_poly.pdbx_seq_one_letter_code
_entity_poly.pdbx_strand_id
1 'polypeptide(L)'
;MKNILRNIFLPVLIILPFLGRAQGIVMKNLLSQDHKGTISKTVNFNGKPLYFEWKFDSTTYNGLRVHYHLMLADNNGMKNAVILPVMIRDLIRSTYFEIYFNNGKETKTFTSIFNKDDRWLRTIFAPQWGCRRGETWPRVTDVKDYDQLLSSIVKEMDANLKLDCFRGNEKNVMFPAE
;
A
#
# COMPACT_ATOMS: atom_id res chain seq x y z
N MET A 1 9.40 -36.45 -61.98
CA MET A 1 10.29 -37.44 -61.32
C MET A 1 10.95 -36.80 -60.12
N LYS A 2 10.60 -37.30 -58.93
CA LYS A 2 11.39 -37.41 -57.68
C LYS A 2 12.14 -36.18 -57.12
N ASN A 3 11.55 -35.63 -56.05
CA ASN A 3 12.09 -35.31 -54.72
C ASN A 3 13.58 -34.90 -54.61
N ILE A 4 13.82 -33.72 -54.01
CA ILE A 4 14.70 -33.58 -52.83
C ILE A 4 14.10 -32.48 -51.94
N LEU A 5 13.63 -32.90 -50.77
CA LEU A 5 13.44 -32.04 -49.62
C LEU A 5 14.79 -31.43 -49.26
N ARG A 6 14.83 -30.11 -49.05
CA ARG A 6 15.76 -29.57 -48.07
C ARG A 6 15.07 -28.52 -47.23
N ASN A 7 14.50 -29.02 -46.14
CA ASN A 7 14.17 -28.31 -44.92
C ASN A 7 15.15 -27.15 -44.68
N ILE A 8 14.70 -25.92 -44.91
CA ILE A 8 15.19 -24.79 -44.14
C ILE A 8 14.11 -24.58 -43.09
N PHE A 9 14.33 -25.25 -41.96
CA PHE A 9 13.77 -24.89 -40.67
C PHE A 9 14.02 -23.39 -40.49
N LEU A 10 13.03 -22.56 -40.77
CA LEU A 10 13.03 -21.18 -40.30
C LEU A 10 12.83 -21.30 -38.79
N PRO A 11 13.82 -20.96 -37.95
CA PRO A 11 13.61 -20.98 -36.52
C PRO A 11 12.52 -19.94 -36.26
N VAL A 12 11.34 -20.41 -35.84
CA VAL A 12 10.34 -19.58 -35.21
C VAL A 12 11.09 -18.81 -34.15
N LEU A 13 11.26 -17.51 -34.37
CA LEU A 13 11.76 -16.58 -33.39
C LEU A 13 10.70 -16.57 -32.29
N ILE A 14 10.79 -17.53 -31.37
CA ILE A 14 10.07 -17.46 -30.11
C ILE A 14 10.75 -16.31 -29.38
N ILE A 15 10.31 -15.09 -29.68
CA ILE A 15 10.36 -13.99 -28.74
C ILE A 15 9.47 -14.47 -27.60
N LEU A 16 10.07 -15.25 -26.71
CA LEU A 16 9.51 -15.49 -25.40
C LEU A 16 9.20 -14.11 -24.84
N PRO A 17 7.96 -13.80 -24.43
CA PRO A 17 7.74 -12.69 -23.54
C PRO A 17 8.29 -13.09 -22.17
N PHE A 18 9.62 -13.22 -22.05
CA PHE A 18 10.34 -13.17 -20.78
C PHE A 18 10.37 -11.73 -20.22
N LEU A 19 9.51 -10.84 -20.73
CA LEU A 19 9.15 -9.58 -20.09
C LEU A 19 8.05 -9.73 -19.03
N GLY A 20 7.47 -10.92 -18.85
CA GLY A 20 6.32 -11.13 -17.96
C GLY A 20 6.60 -11.56 -16.51
N ARG A 21 7.87 -11.66 -16.06
CA ARG A 21 8.18 -12.28 -14.74
C ARG A 21 9.03 -11.47 -13.76
N ALA A 22 9.28 -10.18 -13.98
CA ALA A 22 10.02 -9.38 -13.01
C ALA A 22 9.60 -7.90 -12.92
N GLN A 23 8.35 -7.55 -13.23
CA GLN A 23 7.81 -6.34 -12.61
C GLN A 23 7.56 -6.67 -11.14
N GLY A 24 8.45 -6.20 -10.27
CA GLY A 24 8.23 -6.24 -8.84
C GLY A 24 6.96 -5.46 -8.52
N ILE A 25 6.14 -5.95 -7.59
CA ILE A 25 4.91 -5.26 -7.16
C ILE A 25 5.21 -3.85 -6.64
N VAL A 26 6.38 -3.66 -6.05
CA VAL A 26 6.89 -2.35 -5.65
C VAL A 26 8.00 -1.95 -6.61
N MET A 27 7.78 -0.88 -7.36
CA MET A 27 8.74 -0.30 -8.31
C MET A 27 9.03 1.16 -7.96
N LYS A 28 10.26 1.62 -8.20
CA LYS A 28 10.67 3.00 -7.88
C LYS A 28 9.77 4.08 -8.49
N ASN A 29 9.30 3.88 -9.73
CA ASN A 29 8.38 4.81 -10.38
C ASN A 29 7.02 4.88 -9.70
N LEU A 30 6.52 3.76 -9.15
CA LEU A 30 5.26 3.73 -8.41
C LEU A 30 5.41 4.41 -7.05
N LEU A 31 6.55 4.24 -6.38
CA LEU A 31 6.84 4.89 -5.09
C LEU A 31 6.97 6.42 -5.15
N SER A 32 7.04 7.02 -6.33
CA SER A 32 7.16 8.49 -6.48
C SER A 32 5.92 9.10 -7.14
N GLN A 33 4.76 8.48 -6.93
CA GLN A 33 3.48 8.88 -7.53
C GLN A 33 2.38 8.90 -6.48
N ASP A 34 1.36 9.72 -6.72
CA ASP A 34 0.11 9.68 -5.97
C ASP A 34 -0.71 8.45 -6.37
N HIS A 35 -1.37 7.81 -5.40
CA HIS A 35 -2.25 6.67 -5.63
C HIS A 35 -3.61 6.90 -5.01
N LYS A 36 -4.69 6.55 -5.71
CA LYS A 36 -6.05 6.70 -5.19
C LYS A 36 -6.83 5.41 -5.32
N GLY A 37 -7.79 5.22 -4.44
CA GLY A 37 -8.70 4.09 -4.54
C GLY A 37 -9.89 4.20 -3.63
N THR A 38 -10.69 3.14 -3.60
CA THR A 38 -11.92 3.10 -2.83
C THR A 38 -12.15 1.71 -2.26
N ILE A 39 -12.56 1.64 -1.00
CA ILE A 39 -13.07 0.44 -0.36
C ILE A 39 -14.59 0.54 -0.30
N SER A 40 -15.27 -0.39 -0.96
CA SER A 40 -16.73 -0.48 -0.91
C SER A 40 -17.19 -1.00 0.46
N LYS A 41 -18.33 -0.52 0.96
CA LYS A 41 -18.98 -1.02 2.18
C LYS A 41 -18.08 -0.97 3.42
N THR A 42 -17.49 0.18 3.70
CA THR A 42 -16.64 0.36 4.90
C THR A 42 -17.44 0.25 6.18
N VAL A 43 -16.81 -0.36 7.19
CA VAL A 43 -17.31 -0.42 8.56
C VAL A 43 -17.13 0.90 9.32
N ASN A 44 -16.18 1.76 8.93
CA ASN A 44 -16.00 3.09 9.51
C ASN A 44 -17.06 4.11 9.07
N PHE A 45 -17.67 3.93 7.90
CA PHE A 45 -18.71 4.85 7.40
C PHE A 45 -20.06 4.18 7.18
N ASN A 46 -20.45 3.26 8.08
CA ASN A 46 -21.79 2.64 8.11
C ASN A 46 -22.22 2.05 6.74
N GLY A 47 -21.31 1.34 6.07
CA GLY A 47 -21.56 0.71 4.78
C GLY A 47 -21.44 1.61 3.56
N LYS A 48 -21.11 2.90 3.73
CA LYS A 48 -20.75 3.79 2.61
C LYS A 48 -19.37 3.43 2.05
N PRO A 49 -18.90 4.05 0.94
CA PRO A 49 -17.53 3.88 0.48
C PRO A 49 -16.52 4.65 1.33
N LEU A 50 -15.32 4.10 1.48
CA LEU A 50 -14.13 4.76 2.03
C LEU A 50 -13.19 5.08 0.87
N TYR A 51 -12.99 6.36 0.60
CA TYR A 51 -12.03 6.84 -0.39
C TYR A 51 -10.67 7.01 0.28
N PHE A 52 -9.60 6.63 -0.42
CA PHE A 52 -8.25 6.83 0.06
C PHE A 52 -7.35 7.43 -1.03
N GLU A 53 -6.38 8.23 -0.58
CA GLU A 53 -5.33 8.79 -1.42
C GLU A 53 -3.99 8.74 -0.68
N TRP A 54 -3.01 8.07 -1.30
CA TRP A 54 -1.62 8.10 -0.91
C TRP A 54 -0.97 9.24 -1.68
N LYS A 55 -0.84 10.39 -1.04
CA LYS A 55 -0.24 11.57 -1.63
C LYS A 55 1.27 11.54 -1.41
N PHE A 56 2.04 11.47 -2.49
CA PHE A 56 3.50 11.50 -2.44
C PHE A 56 3.96 12.86 -1.92
N ASP A 57 4.92 12.85 -1.01
CA ASP A 57 5.54 14.05 -0.47
C ASP A 57 6.99 14.18 -0.94
N SER A 58 7.83 13.24 -0.50
CA SER A 58 9.27 13.36 -0.73
C SER A 58 9.98 12.02 -0.72
N THR A 59 11.25 12.04 -1.12
CA THR A 59 12.15 10.89 -1.01
C THR A 59 13.43 11.35 -0.35
N THR A 60 13.88 10.64 0.68
CA THR A 60 15.02 11.00 1.52
C THR A 60 16.03 9.85 1.60
N TYR A 61 17.19 10.11 2.23
CA TYR A 61 18.26 9.12 2.44
C TYR A 61 18.65 8.35 1.17
N ASN A 62 19.09 9.06 0.12
CA ASN A 62 19.52 8.48 -1.16
C ASN A 62 18.46 7.60 -1.86
N GLY A 63 17.18 7.83 -1.63
CA GLY A 63 16.12 7.02 -2.25
C GLY A 63 15.58 5.88 -1.40
N LEU A 64 16.08 5.71 -0.17
CA LEU A 64 15.76 4.58 0.69
C LEU A 64 14.48 4.78 1.51
N ARG A 65 14.10 6.03 1.77
CA ARG A 65 12.87 6.37 2.48
C ARG A 65 12.00 7.23 1.59
N VAL A 66 10.72 6.90 1.55
CA VAL A 66 9.73 7.58 0.74
C VAL A 66 8.62 8.03 1.67
N HIS A 67 8.29 9.31 1.61
CA HIS A 67 7.31 9.94 2.48
C HIS A 67 6.01 10.19 1.71
N TYR A 68 4.91 9.87 2.37
CA TYR A 68 3.55 10.00 1.88
C TYR A 68 2.66 10.59 2.97
N HIS A 69 1.54 11.17 2.56
CA HIS A 69 0.38 11.38 3.41
C HIS A 69 -0.77 10.49 2.93
N LEU A 70 -1.26 9.60 3.78
CA LEU A 70 -2.44 8.79 3.53
C LEU A 70 -3.69 9.56 3.98
N MET A 71 -4.54 9.93 3.03
CA MET A 71 -5.82 10.59 3.26
C MET A 71 -6.94 9.57 3.19
N LEU A 72 -7.84 9.57 4.17
CA LEU A 72 -8.99 8.66 4.28
C LEU A 72 -10.28 9.46 4.51
N ALA A 73 -11.26 9.34 3.62
CA ALA A 73 -12.50 10.12 3.70
C ALA A 73 -13.74 9.32 3.25
N ASP A 74 -14.92 9.77 3.69
CA ASP A 74 -16.22 9.25 3.26
C ASP A 74 -16.71 9.83 1.92
N ASN A 75 -15.91 10.72 1.33
CA ASN A 75 -16.20 11.43 0.10
C ASN A 75 -14.97 11.52 -0.79
N ASN A 76 -15.19 11.50 -2.10
CA ASN A 76 -14.12 11.53 -3.10
C ASN A 76 -13.38 12.89 -3.15
N GLY A 77 -13.96 13.95 -2.57
CA GLY A 77 -13.32 15.26 -2.46
C GLY A 77 -12.33 15.37 -1.32
N MET A 78 -12.11 14.30 -0.54
CA MET A 78 -11.24 14.25 0.63
C MET A 78 -11.51 15.34 1.68
N LYS A 79 -12.75 15.84 1.73
CA LYS A 79 -13.15 16.81 2.76
C LYS A 79 -13.19 16.11 4.12
N ASN A 80 -12.66 16.77 5.16
CA ASN A 80 -12.59 16.23 6.53
C ASN A 80 -11.88 14.86 6.62
N ALA A 81 -10.91 14.62 5.74
CA ALA A 81 -10.13 13.40 5.72
C ALA A 81 -9.35 13.20 7.03
N VAL A 82 -9.20 11.94 7.43
CA VAL A 82 -8.11 11.55 8.32
C VAL A 82 -6.85 11.54 7.45
N ILE A 83 -5.89 12.39 7.79
CA ILE A 83 -4.60 12.47 7.12
C ILE A 83 -3.62 11.75 8.03
N LEU A 84 -2.77 10.86 7.51
CA LEU A 84 -1.79 10.10 8.30
C LEU A 84 -0.42 10.22 7.62
N PRO A 85 0.67 10.55 8.33
CA PRO A 85 2.00 10.52 7.76
C PRO A 85 2.42 9.06 7.54
N VAL A 86 3.09 8.80 6.43
CA VAL A 86 3.51 7.46 6.03
C VAL A 86 4.95 7.48 5.58
N MET A 87 5.76 6.60 6.17
CA MET A 87 7.10 6.30 5.69
C MET A 87 7.10 4.92 5.03
N ILE A 88 7.60 4.86 3.80
CA ILE A 88 7.85 3.61 3.09
C ILE A 88 9.35 3.39 3.01
N ARG A 89 9.80 2.20 3.41
CA ARG A 89 11.18 1.75 3.22
C ARG A 89 11.19 0.56 2.29
N ASP A 90 11.79 0.74 1.13
CA ASP A 90 11.88 -0.32 0.12
C ASP A 90 13.24 -1.02 0.19
N LEU A 91 13.24 -2.29 0.61
CA LEU A 91 14.43 -3.15 0.65
C LEU A 91 14.38 -4.17 -0.49
N ILE A 92 15.49 -4.87 -0.70
CA ILE A 92 15.64 -5.84 -1.80
C ILE A 92 14.53 -6.91 -1.75
N ARG A 93 14.22 -7.48 -0.58
CA ARG A 93 13.23 -8.56 -0.42
C ARG A 93 11.90 -8.13 0.17
N SER A 94 11.83 -6.94 0.76
CA SER A 94 10.66 -6.52 1.53
C SER A 94 10.44 -5.02 1.45
N THR A 95 9.18 -4.62 1.53
CA THR A 95 8.78 -3.22 1.63
C THR A 95 8.06 -3.00 2.95
N TYR A 96 8.51 -2.04 3.74
CA TYR A 96 7.91 -1.65 5.00
C TYR A 96 7.07 -0.40 4.80
N PHE A 97 5.85 -0.41 5.33
CA PHE A 97 4.95 0.72 5.40
C PHE A 97 4.73 1.05 6.87
N GLU A 98 5.19 2.21 7.30
CA GLU A 98 5.01 2.73 8.65
C GLU A 98 4.03 3.90 8.59
N ILE A 99 2.90 3.77 9.26
CA ILE A 99 1.81 4.75 9.22
C ILE A 99 1.59 5.25 10.64
N TYR A 100 1.77 6.56 10.84
CA TYR A 100 1.78 7.16 12.16
C TYR A 100 0.38 7.63 12.54
N PHE A 101 -0.18 7.03 13.59
CA PHE A 101 -1.47 7.37 14.14
C PHE A 101 -1.26 8.23 15.40
N ASN A 102 -1.66 9.50 15.36
CA ASN A 102 -1.63 10.39 16.52
C ASN A 102 -3.06 10.82 16.91
N ASN A 103 -3.40 10.66 18.19
CA ASN A 103 -4.71 11.02 18.75
C ASN A 103 -4.69 12.33 19.56
N GLY A 104 -3.61 13.12 19.42
CA GLY A 104 -3.34 14.33 20.20
C GLY A 104 -2.58 14.07 21.50
N LYS A 105 -2.58 12.83 22.02
CA LYS A 105 -1.91 12.44 23.27
C LYS A 105 -0.66 11.60 23.05
N GLU A 106 -0.75 10.61 22.16
CA GLU A 106 0.34 9.71 21.84
C GLU A 106 0.35 9.36 20.34
N THR A 107 1.55 9.12 19.81
CA THR A 107 1.74 8.58 18.46
C THR A 107 2.04 7.09 18.56
N LYS A 108 1.34 6.29 17.76
CA LYS A 108 1.64 4.86 17.58
C LYS A 108 1.81 4.54 16.10
N THR A 109 2.66 3.57 15.80
CA THR A 109 3.00 3.19 14.43
C THR A 109 2.28 1.92 14.04
N PHE A 110 1.44 2.02 13.01
CA PHE A 110 0.92 0.87 12.28
C PHE A 110 2.00 0.42 11.30
N THR A 111 2.38 -0.85 11.34
CA THR A 111 3.42 -1.39 10.45
C THR A 111 2.83 -2.47 9.57
N SER A 112 3.01 -2.32 8.25
CA SER A 112 2.73 -3.36 7.28
C SER A 112 4.01 -3.75 6.54
N ILE A 113 4.25 -5.05 6.43
CA ILE A 113 5.45 -5.62 5.78
C ILE A 113 4.98 -6.44 4.59
N PHE A 114 5.43 -6.04 3.41
CA PHE A 114 5.25 -6.79 2.18
C PHE A 114 6.51 -7.58 1.87
N ASN A 115 6.39 -8.89 1.67
CA ASN A 115 7.46 -9.74 1.16
C ASN A 115 7.33 -9.84 -0.36
N LYS A 116 8.39 -9.45 -1.09
CA LYS A 116 8.38 -9.36 -2.57
C LYS A 116 8.49 -10.73 -3.25
N ASP A 117 9.15 -11.68 -2.61
CA ASP A 117 9.40 -13.02 -3.16
C ASP A 117 8.12 -13.86 -3.11
N ASP A 118 7.54 -13.96 -1.92
CA ASP A 118 6.34 -14.77 -1.64
C ASP A 118 5.02 -13.99 -1.80
N ARG A 119 5.11 -12.68 -2.04
CA ARG A 119 3.97 -11.77 -2.32
C ARG A 119 2.87 -11.81 -1.26
N TRP A 120 3.27 -11.84 0.01
CA TRP A 120 2.34 -11.69 1.13
C TRP A 120 2.55 -10.37 1.87
N LEU A 121 1.47 -9.90 2.48
CA LEU A 121 1.43 -8.74 3.36
C LEU A 121 1.09 -9.19 4.78
N ARG A 122 1.81 -8.66 5.77
CA ARG A 122 1.47 -8.82 7.19
C ARG A 122 1.44 -7.47 7.86
N THR A 123 0.38 -7.23 8.62
CA THR A 123 0.17 -6.02 9.39
C THR A 123 0.27 -6.32 10.88
N ILE A 124 0.86 -5.41 11.64
CA ILE A 124 0.84 -5.43 13.10
C ILE A 124 0.59 -4.00 13.57
N PHE A 125 -0.37 -3.83 14.47
CA PHE A 125 -0.61 -2.55 15.12
C PHE A 125 -1.33 -2.76 16.46
N ALA A 126 -0.91 -1.99 17.47
CA ALA A 126 -1.55 -1.92 18.78
C ALA A 126 -2.16 -0.53 18.96
N PRO A 127 -3.44 -0.30 18.61
CA PRO A 127 -4.03 1.03 18.61
C PRO A 127 -4.04 1.70 19.99
N GLN A 128 -4.25 3.00 20.03
CA GLN A 128 -4.55 3.72 21.26
C GLN A 128 -5.84 3.18 21.90
N TRP A 129 -5.95 3.30 23.22
CA TRP A 129 -7.12 2.82 23.96
C TRP A 129 -8.41 3.44 23.41
N GLY A 130 -9.44 2.62 23.23
CA GLY A 130 -10.74 3.04 22.67
C GLY A 130 -10.81 3.09 21.14
N CYS A 131 -9.68 3.10 20.43
CA CYS A 131 -9.62 3.25 18.97
C CYS A 131 -9.59 1.94 18.17
N ARG A 132 -9.49 0.80 18.86
CA ARG A 132 -9.64 -0.52 18.24
C ARG A 132 -11.11 -0.85 17.97
N ARG A 133 -11.36 -1.57 16.87
CA ARG A 133 -12.61 -2.29 16.58
C ARG A 133 -12.41 -3.80 16.74
N GLY A 134 -11.37 -4.34 16.12
CA GLY A 134 -10.93 -5.73 16.20
C GLY A 134 -9.42 -5.83 16.42
N GLU A 135 -8.90 -7.05 16.46
CA GLU A 135 -7.46 -7.33 16.59
C GLU A 135 -7.04 -8.51 15.71
N THR A 136 -7.73 -8.69 14.59
CA THR A 136 -7.39 -9.71 13.60
C THR A 136 -6.65 -9.03 12.47
N TRP A 137 -5.34 -9.28 12.42
CA TRP A 137 -4.47 -8.83 11.34
C TRP A 137 -4.12 -10.03 10.44
N PRO A 138 -5.06 -10.52 9.62
CA PRO A 138 -4.79 -11.67 8.78
C PRO A 138 -3.65 -11.35 7.80
N ARG A 139 -2.89 -12.39 7.47
CA ARG A 139 -1.93 -12.31 6.38
C ARG A 139 -2.69 -12.27 5.06
N VAL A 140 -2.45 -11.24 4.26
CA VAL A 140 -2.90 -11.23 2.85
C VAL A 140 -1.86 -12.00 2.05
N THR A 141 -2.31 -12.98 1.28
CA THR A 141 -1.44 -13.79 0.41
C THR A 141 -1.72 -13.47 -1.05
N ASP A 142 -0.75 -13.75 -1.91
CA ASP A 142 -0.90 -13.65 -3.36
C ASP A 142 -1.29 -12.24 -3.85
N VAL A 143 -0.64 -11.22 -3.30
CA VAL A 143 -0.74 -9.84 -3.78
C VAL A 143 -0.27 -9.78 -5.23
N LYS A 144 -1.09 -9.23 -6.12
CA LYS A 144 -0.91 -9.25 -7.58
C LYS A 144 -0.21 -8.01 -8.10
N ASP A 145 -0.54 -6.86 -7.54
CA ASP A 145 -0.11 -5.55 -8.00
C ASP A 145 -0.04 -4.54 -6.84
N TYR A 146 0.47 -3.35 -7.15
CA TYR A 146 0.69 -2.29 -6.16
C TYR A 146 -0.63 -1.71 -5.63
N ASP A 147 -1.66 -1.62 -6.46
CA ASP A 147 -2.98 -1.11 -6.05
C ASP A 147 -3.65 -2.07 -5.06
N GLN A 148 -3.54 -3.38 -5.28
CA GLN A 148 -3.97 -4.39 -4.34
C GLN A 148 -3.15 -4.32 -3.04
N LEU A 149 -1.84 -4.05 -3.11
CA LEU A 149 -1.00 -3.89 -1.92
C LEU A 149 -1.50 -2.71 -1.07
N LEU A 150 -1.62 -1.52 -1.66
CA LEU A 150 -2.05 -0.30 -0.96
C LEU A 150 -3.49 -0.43 -0.44
N SER A 151 -4.41 -0.95 -1.25
CA SER A 151 -5.80 -1.14 -0.83
C SER A 151 -5.95 -2.20 0.25
N SER A 152 -5.11 -3.25 0.25
CA SER A 152 -5.06 -4.23 1.34
C SER A 152 -4.68 -3.60 2.68
N ILE A 153 -3.69 -2.69 2.69
CA ILE A 153 -3.31 -1.95 3.88
C ILE A 153 -4.49 -1.13 4.42
N VAL A 154 -5.19 -0.41 3.55
CA VAL A 154 -6.37 0.39 3.94
C VAL A 154 -7.52 -0.48 4.41
N LYS A 155 -7.75 -1.66 3.82
CA LYS A 155 -8.76 -2.63 4.29
C LYS A 155 -8.48 -3.13 5.70
N GLU A 156 -7.22 -3.42 6.01
CA GLU A 156 -6.81 -3.82 7.36
C GLU A 156 -7.09 -2.73 8.39
N MET A 157 -6.83 -1.46 8.03
CA MET A 157 -7.19 -0.31 8.87
C MET A 157 -8.70 -0.20 9.04
N ASP A 158 -9.46 -0.32 7.95
CA ASP A 158 -10.91 -0.20 8.01
C ASP A 158 -11.52 -1.27 8.93
N ALA A 159 -11.08 -2.52 8.78
CA ALA A 159 -11.58 -3.64 9.58
C ALA A 159 -11.26 -3.49 11.07
N ASN A 160 -10.06 -3.02 11.42
CA ASN A 160 -9.55 -3.11 12.78
C ASN A 160 -9.58 -1.78 13.57
N LEU A 161 -9.71 -0.63 12.91
CA LEU A 161 -9.59 0.69 13.54
C LEU A 161 -10.88 1.51 13.44
N LYS A 162 -11.12 2.35 14.46
CA LYS A 162 -12.10 3.43 14.43
C LYS A 162 -11.41 4.70 13.92
N LEU A 163 -11.56 5.01 12.64
CA LEU A 163 -10.83 6.11 12.00
C LEU A 163 -11.16 7.49 12.59
N ASP A 164 -12.37 7.67 13.13
CA ASP A 164 -12.78 8.92 13.78
C ASP A 164 -11.91 9.31 14.99
N CYS A 165 -11.20 8.35 15.61
CA CYS A 165 -10.21 8.65 16.66
C CYS A 165 -9.08 9.59 16.22
N PHE A 166 -8.86 9.69 14.90
CA PHE A 166 -7.70 10.37 14.32
C PHE A 166 -8.12 11.56 13.44
N ARG A 167 -9.41 11.88 13.38
CA ARG A 167 -9.91 13.02 12.59
C ARG A 167 -9.57 14.34 13.28
N GLY A 168 -9.19 15.36 12.49
CA GLY A 168 -9.04 16.74 12.96
C GLY A 168 -7.80 17.04 13.80
N ASN A 169 -6.87 16.11 13.96
CA ASN A 169 -5.62 16.36 14.67
C ASN A 169 -4.56 16.93 13.71
N GLU A 170 -4.22 18.20 13.83
CA GLU A 170 -3.19 18.88 13.01
C GLU A 170 -1.81 18.19 13.12
N LYS A 171 -1.54 17.51 14.24
CA LYS A 171 -0.32 16.70 14.43
C LYS A 171 -0.27 15.42 13.60
N ASN A 172 -1.39 15.01 12.98
CA ASN A 172 -1.41 13.90 12.03
C ASN A 172 -0.86 14.28 10.64
N VAL A 173 -0.36 15.50 10.45
CA VAL A 173 0.28 15.93 9.20
C VAL A 173 1.81 15.88 9.30
N MET A 174 2.35 15.76 10.52
CA MET A 174 3.80 15.81 10.77
C MET A 174 4.38 14.42 11.00
N PHE A 175 5.50 14.13 10.33
CA PHE A 175 6.33 12.98 10.66
C PHE A 175 6.88 13.12 12.09
N PRO A 176 7.01 12.01 12.85
CA PRO A 176 7.74 12.05 14.12
C PRO A 176 9.15 12.60 13.91
N ALA A 177 9.68 13.35 14.89
CA ALA A 177 11.07 13.78 14.84
C ALA A 177 11.98 12.55 14.80
N GLU A 178 12.84 12.47 13.77
CA GLU A 178 13.81 11.39 13.55
C GLU A 178 15.03 11.49 14.46
#